data_AF-A0A1H0DGY4-F1
#
_entry.id   AF-A0A1H0DGY4-F1
#
_cell.length_a   1.000
_cell.length_b   1.000
_cell.length_c   1.000
_cell.angle_alpha   90.00
_cell.angle_beta   90.00
_cell.angle_gamma   90.00
#
_symmetry.space_group_name_H-M   'P 1'
#
loop_
_entity.id
_entity.type
_entity.pdbx_description
1 polymer ?
#
loop_
_entity_poly.entity_id
_entity_poly.type
_entity_poly.pdbx_seq_one_letter_code
_entity_poly.pdbx_strand_id
1 'polypeptide(L)'
;MTSTKTALLAIALCLGSAAAFAESSPARDALKQHCTGDYMDYCSAYAPGGPEVEACFKANMKKLSAGCSAAITAYKKEQRATKRVSEAR
;
A
#
# COMPACT_ATOMS: atom_id res chain seq x y z
N MET A 1 35.08 -31.68 -33.92
CA MET A 1 35.70 -32.59 -32.92
C MET A 1 35.87 -31.76 -31.65
N THR A 2 35.18 -31.91 -30.52
CA THR A 2 34.39 -32.97 -29.86
C THR A 2 33.38 -32.25 -28.94
N SER A 3 32.06 -32.33 -29.14
CA SER A 3 31.11 -33.27 -28.51
C SER A 3 31.24 -33.44 -26.99
N THR A 4 30.31 -32.86 -26.21
CA THR A 4 29.82 -33.42 -24.93
C THR A 4 28.42 -32.88 -24.62
N LYS A 5 27.43 -33.77 -24.75
CA LYS A 5 26.09 -33.67 -24.15
C LYS A 5 26.17 -34.34 -22.78
N THR A 6 25.89 -33.61 -21.70
CA THR A 6 25.38 -34.22 -20.46
C THR A 6 24.59 -33.18 -19.68
N ALA A 7 23.27 -33.32 -19.77
CA ALA A 7 22.34 -32.76 -18.82
C ALA A 7 22.57 -33.41 -17.44
N LEU A 8 22.53 -32.62 -16.36
CA LEU A 8 22.19 -33.08 -15.01
C LEU A 8 21.67 -31.90 -14.19
N LEU A 9 20.51 -32.11 -13.58
CA LEU A 9 19.79 -31.20 -12.71
C LEU A 9 20.61 -30.82 -11.47
N ALA A 10 20.59 -29.54 -11.10
CA ALA A 10 20.79 -29.11 -9.72
C ALA A 10 19.70 -28.11 -9.35
N ILE A 11 18.66 -28.63 -8.72
CA ILE A 11 17.62 -27.89 -8.01
C ILE A 11 18.29 -27.24 -6.79
N ALA A 12 18.55 -25.94 -6.84
CA ALA A 12 18.84 -25.13 -5.66
C ALA A 12 17.60 -24.28 -5.35
N LEU A 13 16.77 -24.83 -4.47
CA LEU A 13 15.54 -24.25 -3.94
C LEU A 13 15.91 -23.09 -2.99
N CYS A 14 16.07 -21.88 -3.51
CA CYS A 14 16.11 -20.68 -2.68
C CYS A 14 14.71 -20.42 -2.10
N LEU A 15 14.46 -20.92 -0.89
CA LEU A 15 13.29 -20.56 -0.08
C LEU A 15 13.33 -19.05 0.26
N GLY A 16 12.31 -18.33 -0.21
CA GLY A 16 11.75 -17.19 0.53
C GLY A 16 12.44 -15.84 0.36
N SER A 17 12.49 -15.30 -0.85
CA SER A 17 12.28 -13.85 -0.98
C SER A 17 10.77 -13.63 -1.02
N ALA A 18 10.17 -13.26 0.11
CA ALA A 18 8.79 -12.78 0.13
C ALA A 18 8.69 -11.72 -0.96
N ALA A 19 7.96 -12.05 -2.03
CA ALA A 19 7.82 -11.12 -3.12
C ALA A 19 7.25 -9.82 -2.54
N ALA A 20 7.93 -8.72 -2.85
CA ALA A 20 7.36 -7.39 -2.75
C ALA A 20 6.22 -7.31 -3.77
N PHE A 21 5.15 -8.07 -3.56
CA PHE A 21 3.88 -7.76 -4.16
C PHE A 21 3.54 -6.39 -3.60
N ALA A 22 3.33 -5.42 -4.49
CA ALA A 22 2.57 -4.24 -4.17
C ALA A 22 1.18 -4.75 -3.73
N GLU A 23 1.06 -5.12 -2.46
CA GLU A 23 -0.14 -5.71 -1.90
C GLU A 23 -1.20 -4.61 -1.97
N SER A 24 -2.24 -4.84 -2.77
CA SER A 24 -3.43 -4.00 -2.75
C SER A 24 -4.01 -4.15 -1.36
N SER A 25 -3.69 -3.20 -0.48
CA SER A 25 -4.24 -3.18 0.86
C SER A 25 -5.72 -2.81 0.74
N PRO A 26 -6.64 -3.61 1.31
CA PRO A 26 -8.07 -3.32 1.25
C PRO A 26 -8.39 -1.94 1.81
N ALA A 27 -7.61 -1.43 2.77
CA ALA A 27 -7.76 -0.07 3.26
C ALA A 27 -7.31 1.01 2.26
N ARG A 28 -6.35 0.73 1.36
CA ARG A 28 -6.02 1.66 0.26
C ARG A 28 -7.12 1.73 -0.78
N ASP A 29 -7.78 0.61 -1.06
CA ASP A 29 -8.91 0.60 -1.99
C ASP A 29 -10.12 1.32 -1.37
N ALA A 30 -10.39 1.12 -0.08
CA ALA A 30 -11.40 1.89 0.65
C ALA A 30 -11.12 3.41 0.64
N LEU A 31 -9.86 3.83 0.75
CA LEU A 31 -9.49 5.24 0.61
C LEU A 31 -9.88 5.78 -0.77
N LYS A 32 -9.53 5.08 -1.85
CA LYS A 32 -9.89 5.51 -3.21
C LYS A 32 -11.41 5.60 -3.38
N GLN A 33 -12.13 4.59 -2.90
CA GLN A 33 -13.58 4.53 -3.03
C GLN A 33 -14.30 5.66 -2.29
N HIS A 34 -13.87 5.97 -1.05
CA HIS A 34 -14.58 6.92 -0.20
C HIS A 34 -14.02 8.35 -0.27
N CYS A 35 -12.75 8.54 -0.60
CA CYS A 35 -12.11 9.86 -0.54
C CYS A 35 -11.94 10.53 -1.90
N THR A 36 -12.33 9.93 -3.03
CA THR A 36 -12.11 10.56 -4.35
C THR A 36 -12.83 11.91 -4.48
N GLY A 37 -14.08 12.02 -4.02
CA GLY A 37 -14.81 13.31 -4.05
C GLY A 37 -14.16 14.36 -3.14
N ASP A 38 -13.95 14.02 -1.87
CA ASP A 38 -13.30 14.91 -0.89
C ASP A 38 -11.88 15.33 -1.33
N TYR A 39 -11.15 14.44 -2.00
CA TYR A 39 -9.85 14.75 -2.58
C TYR A 39 -9.97 15.84 -3.65
N MET A 40 -10.94 15.72 -4.55
CA MET A 40 -11.11 16.70 -5.63
C MET A 40 -11.49 18.08 -5.07
N ASP A 41 -12.35 18.11 -4.05
CA ASP A 41 -12.85 19.34 -3.44
C ASP A 41 -11.80 20.07 -2.60
N TYR A 42 -10.95 19.34 -1.86
CA TYR A 42 -10.06 19.94 -0.87
C TYR A 42 -8.57 19.80 -1.17
N CYS A 43 -8.16 18.75 -1.88
CA CYS A 43 -6.75 18.31 -1.94
C CYS A 43 -6.20 18.10 -3.37
N SER A 44 -6.96 18.49 -4.40
CA SER A 44 -6.61 18.28 -5.82
C SER A 44 -5.36 19.02 -6.30
N ALA A 45 -4.86 19.98 -5.53
CA ALA A 45 -3.61 20.69 -5.79
C ALA A 45 -2.34 19.82 -5.59
N TYR A 46 -2.47 18.66 -4.94
CA TYR A 46 -1.35 17.78 -4.62
C TYR A 46 -1.36 16.52 -5.49
N ALA A 47 -0.24 15.81 -5.57
CA ALA A 47 -0.19 14.53 -6.26
C ALA A 47 -0.87 13.43 -5.42
N PRO A 48 -1.75 12.60 -6.02
CA PRO A 48 -2.52 11.61 -5.28
C PRO A 48 -1.62 10.56 -4.63
N GLY A 49 -1.94 10.19 -3.39
CA GLY A 49 -1.24 9.13 -2.65
C GLY A 49 0.10 9.53 -2.02
N GLY A 50 0.52 10.79 -2.16
CA GLY A 50 1.70 11.36 -1.52
C GLY A 50 1.46 11.89 -0.09
N PRO A 51 2.53 12.24 0.63
CA PRO A 51 2.45 12.79 2.00
C PRO A 51 1.71 14.13 2.06
N GLU A 52 1.72 14.91 0.99
CA GLU A 52 1.02 16.20 0.90
C GLU A 52 -0.50 16.00 0.98
N VAL A 53 -1.02 14.95 0.35
CA VAL A 53 -2.44 14.59 0.40
C VAL A 53 -2.83 14.10 1.79
N GLU A 54 -1.96 13.33 2.46
CA GLU A 54 -2.20 12.94 3.85
C GLU A 54 -2.27 14.16 4.78
N ALA A 55 -1.36 15.11 4.61
CA ALA A 55 -1.37 16.37 5.36
C ALA A 55 -2.64 17.19 5.09
N CYS A 56 -3.06 17.29 3.82
CA CYS A 56 -4.27 17.99 3.42
C CYS A 56 -5.53 17.36 4.05
N PHE A 57 -5.66 16.02 3.99
CA PHE A 57 -6.77 15.34 4.65
C PHE A 57 -6.77 15.54 6.15
N LYS A 58 -5.60 15.51 6.80
CA LYS A 58 -5.48 15.77 8.24
C LYS A 58 -5.97 17.18 8.61
N ALA A 59 -5.63 18.19 7.81
CA ALA A 59 -6.05 19.57 8.04
C ALA A 59 -7.56 19.76 7.82
N ASN A 60 -8.15 19.01 6.89
CA ASN A 60 -9.56 19.12 6.52
C ASN A 60 -10.47 18.05 7.15
N MET A 61 -9.98 17.24 8.10
CA MET A 61 -10.69 16.08 8.66
C MET A 61 -12.15 16.32 9.06
N LYS A 62 -12.48 17.51 9.56
CA LYS A 62 -13.85 17.88 9.98
C LYS A 62 -14.77 18.24 8.80
N LYS A 63 -14.20 18.54 7.63
CA LYS A 63 -14.90 18.92 6.39
C LYS A 63 -15.07 17.74 5.44
N LEU A 64 -14.28 16.67 5.62
CA LEU A 64 -14.40 15.47 4.82
C LEU A 64 -15.73 14.76 5.11
N SER A 65 -16.22 14.02 4.13
CA SER A 65 -17.35 13.12 4.32
C SER A 65 -17.09 12.11 5.46
N ALA A 66 -18.18 11.63 6.07
CA ALA A 66 -18.11 10.59 7.09
C ALA A 66 -17.45 9.30 6.54
N GLY A 67 -17.68 8.98 5.27
CA GLY A 67 -17.06 7.83 4.61
C GLY A 67 -15.54 7.98 4.49
N CYS A 68 -15.06 9.12 3.99
CA CYS A 68 -13.62 9.34 3.82
C CYS A 68 -12.87 9.40 5.15
N SER A 69 -13.41 10.11 6.15
CA SER A 69 -12.79 10.20 7.48
C SER A 69 -12.69 8.83 8.17
N ALA A 70 -13.70 7.97 8.03
CA ALA A 70 -13.67 6.59 8.50
C ALA A 70 -12.61 5.75 7.76
N ALA A 71 -12.54 5.85 6.42
CA ALA A 71 -11.56 5.13 5.60
C ALA A 71 -10.12 5.51 5.96
N ILE A 72 -9.83 6.80 6.16
CA ILE A 72 -8.50 7.27 6.61
C ILE A 72 -8.15 6.68 7.98
N THR A 73 -9.10 6.64 8.91
CA THR A 73 -8.88 6.07 10.24
C THR A 73 -8.56 4.58 10.16
N ALA A 74 -9.30 3.82 9.36
CA ALA A 74 -9.06 2.41 9.12
C ALA A 74 -7.68 2.16 8.50
N TYR A 75 -7.31 2.93 7.47
CA TYR A 75 -6.00 2.84 6.83
C TYR A 75 -4.85 3.09 7.81
N LYS A 76 -4.95 4.10 8.67
CA LYS A 76 -3.92 4.38 9.68
C LYS A 76 -3.80 3.26 10.72
N LYS A 77 -4.90 2.58 11.04
CA LYS A 77 -4.91 1.43 11.95
C LYS A 77 -4.20 0.24 11.31
N GLU A 78 -4.49 -0.05 10.04
CA GLU A 78 -3.84 -1.12 9.28
C GLU A 78 -2.34 -0.88 9.15
N GLN A 79 -1.92 0.33 8.77
CA GLN A 79 -0.49 0.68 8.69
C GLN A 79 0.26 0.49 10.01
N ARG A 80 -0.38 0.83 11.14
CA ARG A 80 0.21 0.57 12.47
C ARG A 80 0.30 -0.92 12.78
N ALA A 81 -0.69 -1.72 12.38
CA ALA A 81 -0.66 -3.16 12.55
C ALA A 81 0.46 -3.80 11.73
N THR A 82 0.58 -3.46 10.45
CA THR A 82 1.65 -3.93 9.57
C THR A 82 3.03 -3.53 10.10
N LYS A 83 3.19 -2.28 10.53
CA LYS A 83 4.44 -1.81 11.14
C LYS A 83 4.82 -2.62 12.39
N ARG A 84 3.86 -2.87 13.30
CA ARG A 84 4.09 -3.68 14.50
C ARG A 84 4.52 -5.11 14.17
N VAL A 85 3.92 -5.73 13.15
CA VAL A 85 4.32 -7.08 12.71
C VAL A 85 5.75 -7.08 12.16
N SER A 86 6.13 -6.05 11.40
CA SER A 86 7.50 -5.94 10.88
C SER A 86 8.55 -5.69 11.97
N GLU A 87 8.19 -4.99 13.04
CA GLU A 87 9.09 -4.71 14.18
C GLU A 87 9.20 -5.88 15.16
N ALA A 88 8.24 -6.79 15.15
CA ALA A 88 8.24 -7.99 15.99
C ALA A 88 8.99 -9.18 15.36
N ARG A 89 9.44 -9.03 14.11
CA ARG A 89 10.22 -10.02 13.36
C ARG A 89 11.70 -9.68 13.42
#